data_AF-A0A3C0PMW6-F1
#
_entry.id   AF-A0A3C0PMW6-F1
#
_cell.length_a   1.000
_cell.length_b   1.000
_cell.length_c   1.000
_cell.angle_alpha   90.00
_cell.angle_beta   90.00
_cell.angle_gamma   90.00
#
_symmetry.space_group_name_H-M   'P 1'
#
loop_
_entity.id
_entity.type
_entity.pdbx_description
1 polymer ?
#
loop_
_entity_poly.entity_id
_entity_poly.type
_entity_poly.pdbx_seq_one_letter_code
_entity_poly.pdbx_strand_id
1 'polypeptide(L)'
;FTAMLAVMALESHGLCNGQAPVLVTGAAGGVGSVATAILANLDYEVAAVTGRPEAADYLKALGATQIVARSSINETTKRPLEAEMWSGCVDAVGGDMLARVLGQMAYGASVSAVGLAGGAGLPTTVIPFLLRGVNLLGIDSVMQPFENRKRAWSRIAKDLPMDKLEGMISSATLSDLPRLGKDILKGQVQGRVVVDVNA
;
A
#
# COMPACT_ATOMS: atom_id res chain seq x y z
N PHE A 1 5.84 0.60 9.89
CA PHE A 1 6.90 1.58 9.59
C PHE A 1 6.83 2.08 8.15
N THR A 2 7.17 1.27 7.13
CA THR A 2 7.24 1.73 5.73
C THR A 2 5.92 2.25 5.16
N ALA A 3 4.79 1.66 5.54
CA ALA A 3 3.46 2.20 5.19
C ALA A 3 3.26 3.66 5.64
N MET A 4 3.75 4.04 6.83
CA MET A 4 3.67 5.42 7.30
C MET A 4 4.59 6.36 6.51
N LEU A 5 5.78 5.90 6.12
CA LEU A 5 6.66 6.71 5.24
C LEU A 5 5.99 6.98 3.89
N ALA A 6 5.29 6.00 3.34
CA ALA A 6 4.51 6.17 2.10
C ALA A 6 3.39 7.21 2.29
N VAL A 7 2.60 7.10 3.37
CA VAL A 7 1.54 8.09 3.66
C VAL A 7 2.13 9.50 3.83
N MET A 8 3.21 9.64 4.62
CA MET A 8 3.90 10.92 4.80
C MET A 8 4.44 11.50 3.49
N ALA A 9 4.92 10.65 2.57
CA ALA A 9 5.40 11.08 1.27
C ALA A 9 4.25 11.57 0.36
N LEU A 10 3.07 10.93 0.43
CA LEU A 10 1.89 11.41 -0.29
C LEU A 10 1.42 12.76 0.27
N GLU A 11 1.32 12.90 1.60
CA GLU A 11 0.97 14.16 2.25
C GLU A 11 1.95 15.29 1.89
N SER A 12 3.27 15.01 1.86
CA SER A 12 4.27 16.01 1.48
C SER A 12 4.17 16.46 0.03
N HIS A 13 3.46 15.70 -0.81
CA HIS A 13 3.17 16.02 -2.21
C HIS A 13 1.71 16.47 -2.41
N GLY A 14 1.03 16.90 -1.34
CA GLY A 14 -0.26 17.55 -1.44
C GLY A 14 -1.47 16.61 -1.50
N LEU A 15 -1.33 15.35 -1.10
CA LEU A 15 -2.48 14.48 -0.91
C LEU A 15 -3.47 15.14 0.08
N CYS A 16 -4.74 15.24 -0.32
CA CYS A 16 -5.82 15.82 0.46
C CYS A 16 -7.13 15.07 0.25
N ASN A 17 -8.06 15.20 1.21
CA ASN A 17 -9.35 14.51 1.20
C ASN A 17 -10.30 15.07 0.12
N GLY A 18 -11.19 14.22 -0.40
CA GLY A 18 -12.38 14.65 -1.13
C GLY A 18 -12.31 14.77 -2.66
N GLN A 19 -11.20 14.39 -3.30
CA GLN A 19 -11.09 14.41 -4.78
C GLN A 19 -11.36 13.04 -5.43
N ALA A 20 -10.76 11.99 -4.90
CA ALA A 20 -10.85 10.61 -5.37
C ALA A 20 -10.30 9.68 -4.28
N PRO A 21 -10.62 8.37 -4.29
CA PRO A 21 -10.05 7.43 -3.32
C PRO A 21 -8.54 7.28 -3.46
N VAL A 22 -7.89 6.94 -2.35
CA VAL A 22 -6.47 6.56 -2.29
C VAL A 22 -6.37 5.05 -2.51
N LEU A 23 -5.60 4.65 -3.51
CA LEU A 23 -5.40 3.24 -3.85
C LEU A 23 -4.35 2.61 -2.92
N VAL A 24 -4.61 1.41 -2.43
CA VAL A 24 -3.62 0.60 -1.70
C VAL A 24 -3.49 -0.75 -2.39
N THR A 25 -2.32 -1.02 -2.98
CA THR A 25 -2.07 -2.30 -3.65
C THR A 25 -1.60 -3.36 -2.65
N GLY A 26 -1.86 -4.64 -2.94
CA GLY A 26 -1.48 -5.73 -2.04
C GLY A 26 -2.08 -5.57 -0.64
N ALA A 27 -3.30 -5.03 -0.57
CA ALA A 27 -3.88 -4.46 0.64
C ALA A 27 -3.97 -5.45 1.81
N ALA A 28 -4.21 -6.73 1.52
CA ALA A 28 -4.32 -7.75 2.56
C ALA A 28 -2.97 -8.19 3.17
N GLY A 29 -1.84 -7.73 2.63
CA GLY A 29 -0.50 -8.00 3.16
C GLY A 29 -0.08 -7.03 4.27
N GLY A 30 1.15 -7.17 4.76
CA GLY A 30 1.61 -6.40 5.93
C GLY A 30 1.77 -4.89 5.72
N VAL A 31 2.25 -4.45 4.55
CA VAL A 31 2.31 -3.00 4.22
C VAL A 31 0.91 -2.47 3.96
N GLY A 32 0.15 -3.17 3.11
CA GLY A 32 -1.19 -2.77 2.70
C GLY A 32 -2.18 -2.65 3.85
N SER A 33 -2.13 -3.57 4.83
CA SER A 33 -3.07 -3.55 5.96
C SER A 33 -2.85 -2.31 6.82
N VAL A 34 -1.59 -2.01 7.12
CA VAL A 34 -1.22 -0.83 7.92
C VAL A 34 -1.51 0.46 7.15
N ALA A 35 -1.22 0.51 5.85
CA ALA A 35 -1.53 1.68 5.01
C ALA A 35 -3.04 1.94 4.95
N THR A 36 -3.85 0.89 4.77
CA THR A 36 -5.32 0.97 4.76
C THR A 36 -5.84 1.56 6.06
N ALA A 37 -5.40 1.04 7.20
CA ALA A 37 -5.86 1.51 8.51
C ALA A 37 -5.43 2.96 8.81
N ILE A 38 -4.20 3.34 8.47
CA ILE A 38 -3.72 4.72 8.65
C ILE A 38 -4.52 5.68 7.77
N LEU A 39 -4.66 5.39 6.48
CA LEU A 39 -5.36 6.28 5.55
C LEU A 39 -6.84 6.42 5.92
N ALA A 40 -7.50 5.33 6.30
CA ALA A 40 -8.89 5.39 6.77
C ALA A 40 -9.04 6.21 8.06
N ASN A 41 -8.11 6.07 9.01
CA ASN A 41 -8.12 6.87 10.25
C ASN A 41 -7.81 8.37 10.01
N LEU A 42 -7.20 8.71 8.87
CA LEU A 42 -6.98 10.08 8.41
C LEU A 42 -8.11 10.59 7.49
N ASP A 43 -9.27 9.90 7.50
CA ASP A 43 -10.50 10.23 6.77
C ASP A 43 -10.37 10.15 5.23
N TYR A 44 -9.40 9.41 4.70
CA TYR A 44 -9.34 9.12 3.27
C TYR A 44 -10.30 7.99 2.89
N GLU A 45 -10.95 8.12 1.74
CA GLU A 45 -11.56 6.97 1.08
C GLU A 45 -10.47 6.04 0.56
N VAL A 46 -10.48 4.76 0.96
CA VAL A 46 -9.44 3.80 0.60
C VAL A 46 -9.99 2.72 -0.35
N ALA A 47 -9.39 2.63 -1.54
CA ALA A 47 -9.59 1.55 -2.48
C ALA A 47 -8.52 0.47 -2.30
N ALA A 48 -8.91 -0.68 -1.72
CA ALA A 48 -7.98 -1.75 -1.36
C ALA A 48 -7.92 -2.83 -2.45
N VAL A 49 -6.77 -2.99 -3.10
CA VAL A 49 -6.55 -4.03 -4.12
C VAL A 49 -6.17 -5.35 -3.47
N THR A 50 -6.92 -6.42 -3.76
CA THR A 50 -6.61 -7.77 -3.29
C THR A 50 -6.83 -8.82 -4.38
N GLY A 51 -5.98 -9.85 -4.37
CA GLY A 51 -6.18 -11.07 -5.18
C GLY A 51 -6.91 -12.18 -4.42
N ARG A 52 -7.28 -11.92 -3.16
CA ARG A 52 -8.02 -12.81 -2.26
C ARG A 52 -9.37 -12.17 -1.97
N PRO A 53 -10.44 -12.50 -2.72
CA PRO A 53 -11.78 -11.96 -2.50
C PRO A 53 -12.28 -12.18 -1.08
N GLU A 54 -11.90 -13.30 -0.46
CA GLU A 54 -12.21 -13.65 0.93
C GLU A 54 -11.62 -12.67 1.96
N ALA A 55 -10.62 -11.85 1.59
CA ALA A 55 -10.06 -10.81 2.46
C ALA A 55 -10.90 -9.51 2.47
N ALA A 56 -12.01 -9.44 1.74
CA ALA A 56 -12.82 -8.22 1.63
C ALA A 56 -13.32 -7.71 2.98
N ASP A 57 -13.88 -8.59 3.83
CA ASP A 57 -14.41 -8.19 5.14
C ASP A 57 -13.29 -7.77 6.09
N TYR A 58 -12.14 -8.45 6.04
CA TYR A 58 -10.93 -8.03 6.74
C TYR A 58 -10.50 -6.60 6.34
N LEU A 59 -10.44 -6.31 5.04
CA LEU A 59 -10.05 -5.00 4.53
C LEU A 59 -11.05 -3.90 4.90
N LYS A 60 -12.35 -4.19 4.84
CA LYS A 60 -13.40 -3.27 5.31
C LYS A 60 -13.29 -3.03 6.81
N ALA A 61 -12.98 -4.04 7.60
CA ALA A 61 -12.77 -3.89 9.04
C ALA A 61 -11.56 -2.97 9.35
N LEU A 62 -10.56 -2.92 8.46
CA LEU A 62 -9.46 -1.95 8.53
C LEU A 62 -9.81 -0.54 8.05
N GLY A 63 -10.97 -0.35 7.40
CA GLY A 63 -11.45 0.95 6.91
C GLY A 63 -11.41 1.12 5.39
N ALA A 64 -11.19 0.05 4.62
CA ALA A 64 -11.35 0.14 3.16
C ALA A 64 -12.80 0.46 2.78
N THR A 65 -12.99 1.50 1.97
CA THR A 65 -14.31 1.90 1.46
C THR A 65 -14.66 1.21 0.14
N GLN A 66 -13.66 0.79 -0.62
CA GLN A 66 -13.82 0.06 -1.88
C GLN A 66 -12.86 -1.13 -1.94
N ILE A 67 -13.31 -2.24 -2.52
CA ILE A 67 -12.47 -3.42 -2.78
C ILE A 67 -12.26 -3.53 -4.29
N VAL A 68 -11.00 -3.55 -4.70
CA VAL A 68 -10.59 -3.67 -6.11
C VAL A 68 -10.01 -5.06 -6.34
N ALA A 69 -10.55 -5.79 -7.31
CA ALA A 69 -10.02 -7.10 -7.67
C ALA A 69 -8.64 -6.95 -8.33
N ARG A 70 -7.65 -7.75 -7.91
CA ARG A 70 -6.32 -7.75 -8.54
C ARG A 70 -6.38 -7.88 -10.06
N SER A 71 -7.23 -8.78 -10.55
CA SER A 71 -7.42 -9.08 -11.99
C SER A 71 -7.90 -7.88 -12.81
N SER A 72 -8.48 -6.84 -12.19
CA SER A 72 -8.94 -5.67 -12.92
C SER A 72 -7.84 -4.66 -13.22
N ILE A 73 -6.66 -4.78 -12.60
CA ILE A 73 -5.60 -3.75 -12.64
C ILE A 73 -4.17 -4.30 -12.76
N ASN A 74 -3.96 -5.62 -12.75
CA ASN A 74 -2.62 -6.24 -12.72
C ASN A 74 -1.95 -6.46 -14.08
N GLU A 75 -2.57 -6.04 -15.19
CA GLU A 75 -2.03 -6.18 -16.55
C GLU A 75 -1.98 -4.81 -17.22
N THR A 76 -0.92 -4.53 -17.98
CA THR A 76 -0.79 -3.28 -18.74
C THR A 76 -1.84 -3.17 -19.85
N THR A 77 -2.12 -1.94 -20.30
CA THR A 77 -2.99 -1.71 -21.47
C THR A 77 -2.23 -0.93 -22.55
N LYS A 78 -2.73 -0.95 -23.78
CA LYS A 78 -2.15 -0.16 -24.89
C LYS A 78 -2.32 1.34 -24.69
N ARG A 79 -3.29 1.77 -23.89
CA ARG A 79 -3.58 3.19 -23.66
C ARG A 79 -2.63 3.71 -22.58
N PRO A 80 -1.85 4.77 -22.86
CA PRO A 80 -0.96 5.33 -21.84
C PRO A 80 -1.69 6.11 -20.75
N LEU A 81 -2.94 6.51 -21.02
CA LEU A 81 -3.84 7.16 -20.05
C LEU A 81 -5.23 6.51 -20.10
N GLU A 82 -5.70 6.15 -18.91
CA GLU A 82 -7.06 5.73 -18.60
C GLU A 82 -7.81 6.87 -17.88
N ALA A 83 -9.01 6.62 -17.38
CA ALA A 83 -9.74 7.59 -16.55
C ALA A 83 -8.94 7.94 -15.28
N GLU A 84 -9.11 9.15 -14.78
CA GLU A 84 -8.53 9.59 -13.50
C GLU A 84 -9.37 9.02 -12.36
N MET A 85 -8.78 8.12 -11.59
CA MET A 85 -9.47 7.32 -10.57
C MET A 85 -8.89 7.52 -9.16
N TRP A 86 -7.60 7.85 -9.05
CA TRP A 86 -6.87 7.78 -7.77
C TRP A 86 -6.20 9.11 -7.41
N SER A 87 -6.46 9.61 -6.21
CA SER A 87 -5.83 10.83 -5.66
C SER A 87 -4.42 10.58 -5.10
N GLY A 88 -4.12 9.32 -4.80
CA GLY A 88 -2.82 8.86 -4.34
C GLY A 88 -2.77 7.34 -4.37
N CYS A 89 -1.56 6.77 -4.29
CA CYS A 89 -1.40 5.32 -4.19
C CYS A 89 -0.26 4.95 -3.25
N VAL A 90 -0.49 3.96 -2.39
CA VAL A 90 0.56 3.22 -1.69
C VAL A 90 0.74 1.87 -2.39
N ASP A 91 1.84 1.70 -3.12
CA ASP A 91 2.09 0.52 -3.92
C ASP A 91 3.05 -0.46 -3.23
N ALA A 92 2.52 -1.62 -2.81
CA ALA A 92 3.28 -2.73 -2.25
C ALA A 92 3.54 -3.85 -3.28
N VAL A 93 3.18 -3.66 -4.55
CA VAL A 93 3.17 -4.73 -5.58
C VAL A 93 4.22 -4.47 -6.66
N GLY A 94 4.34 -3.28 -7.21
CA GLY A 94 5.23 -3.00 -8.34
C GLY A 94 4.72 -3.64 -9.65
N GLY A 95 5.65 -3.89 -10.58
CA GLY A 95 5.37 -4.63 -11.82
C GLY A 95 4.38 -3.95 -12.76
N ASP A 96 3.68 -4.78 -13.53
CA ASP A 96 2.64 -4.39 -14.50
C ASP A 96 1.48 -3.64 -13.83
N MET A 97 1.16 -4.01 -12.58
CA MET A 97 0.13 -3.31 -11.80
C MET A 97 0.51 -1.86 -11.57
N LEU A 98 1.73 -1.59 -11.08
CA LEU A 98 2.20 -0.22 -10.88
C LEU A 98 2.23 0.56 -12.19
N ALA A 99 2.70 -0.07 -13.28
CA ALA A 99 2.70 0.56 -14.60
C ALA A 99 1.29 0.99 -15.05
N ARG A 100 0.28 0.14 -14.81
CA ARG A 100 -1.12 0.47 -15.12
C ARG A 100 -1.69 1.54 -14.19
N VAL A 101 -1.43 1.44 -12.88
CA VAL A 101 -1.91 2.42 -11.88
C VAL A 101 -1.46 3.84 -12.25
N LEU A 102 -0.22 4.02 -12.74
CA LEU A 102 0.28 5.32 -13.18
C LEU A 102 -0.63 5.99 -14.24
N GLY A 103 -1.20 5.22 -15.16
CA GLY A 103 -2.12 5.71 -16.19
C GLY A 103 -3.52 6.10 -15.68
N GLN A 104 -3.84 5.76 -14.42
CA GLN A 104 -5.13 6.00 -13.76
C GLN A 104 -5.06 7.07 -12.66
N MET A 105 -3.87 7.57 -12.34
CA MET A 105 -3.69 8.63 -11.35
C MET A 105 -4.36 9.92 -11.82
N ALA A 106 -4.99 10.62 -10.89
CA ALA A 106 -5.52 11.96 -11.10
C ALA A 106 -4.41 12.98 -11.36
N TYR A 107 -4.76 14.11 -11.95
CA TYR A 107 -3.83 15.20 -12.20
C TYR A 107 -3.10 15.63 -10.91
N GLY A 108 -1.76 15.68 -10.95
CA GLY A 108 -0.89 16.05 -9.84
C GLY A 108 -0.74 14.98 -8.74
N ALA A 109 -1.43 13.85 -8.86
CA ALA A 109 -1.40 12.80 -7.84
C ALA A 109 -0.05 12.05 -7.81
N SER A 110 0.22 11.41 -6.68
CA SER A 110 1.49 10.72 -6.44
C SER A 110 1.29 9.26 -6.09
N VAL A 111 2.26 8.43 -6.49
CA VAL A 111 2.36 7.01 -6.10
C VAL A 111 3.60 6.83 -5.23
N SER A 112 3.42 6.28 -4.04
CA SER A 112 4.52 5.83 -3.18
C SER A 112 4.85 4.37 -3.49
N ALA A 113 6.00 4.14 -4.13
CA ALA A 113 6.49 2.81 -4.48
C ALA A 113 7.26 2.18 -3.31
N VAL A 114 6.72 1.10 -2.76
CA VAL A 114 7.22 0.42 -1.55
C VAL A 114 7.64 -1.03 -1.82
N GLY A 115 6.90 -1.75 -2.66
CA GLY A 115 7.06 -3.20 -2.83
C GLY A 115 7.23 -3.66 -4.28
N LEU A 116 7.64 -4.92 -4.41
CA LEU A 116 7.95 -5.57 -5.68
C LEU A 116 7.39 -7.00 -5.76
N ALA A 117 6.34 -7.30 -4.97
CA ALA A 117 5.74 -8.63 -4.90
C ALA A 117 5.14 -9.11 -6.25
N GLY A 118 4.78 -8.18 -7.12
CA GLY A 118 4.32 -8.43 -8.50
C GLY A 118 5.44 -8.39 -9.55
N GLY A 119 6.69 -8.14 -9.15
CA GLY A 119 7.85 -8.07 -10.04
C GLY A 119 8.61 -6.75 -9.93
N ALA A 120 9.91 -6.78 -10.25
CA ALA A 120 10.80 -5.62 -10.19
C ALA A 120 10.80 -4.77 -11.47
N GLY A 121 10.22 -5.28 -12.57
CA GLY A 121 10.09 -4.51 -13.81
C GLY A 121 9.06 -3.38 -13.67
N LEU A 122 9.21 -2.34 -14.49
CA LEU A 122 8.26 -1.23 -14.58
C LEU A 122 7.96 -0.91 -16.07
N PRO A 123 7.08 -1.67 -16.73
CA PRO A 123 6.77 -1.47 -18.15
C PRO A 123 5.76 -0.32 -18.34
N THR A 124 6.19 0.91 -18.03
CA THR A 124 5.36 2.12 -18.10
C THR A 124 5.77 3.03 -19.26
N THR A 125 5.08 4.17 -19.40
CA THR A 125 5.43 5.25 -20.33
C THR A 125 5.65 6.55 -19.56
N VAL A 126 6.29 7.52 -20.18
CA VAL A 126 6.48 8.86 -19.59
C VAL A 126 5.20 9.72 -19.60
N ILE A 127 4.15 9.27 -20.28
CA ILE A 127 2.96 10.08 -20.59
C ILE A 127 2.18 10.54 -19.33
N PRO A 128 1.95 9.71 -18.29
CA PRO A 128 1.30 10.18 -17.06
C PRO A 128 2.05 11.31 -16.35
N PHE A 129 3.39 11.26 -16.39
CA PHE A 129 4.25 12.27 -15.79
C PHE A 129 4.14 13.60 -16.56
N LEU A 130 4.21 13.53 -17.90
CA LEU A 130 4.22 14.72 -18.75
C LEU A 130 2.85 15.39 -18.86
N LEU A 131 1.76 14.61 -18.98
CA LEU A 131 0.43 15.15 -19.28
C LEU A 131 -0.45 15.33 -18.04
N ARG A 132 -0.15 14.63 -16.94
CA ARG A 132 -0.89 14.75 -15.68
C ARG A 132 -0.03 15.17 -14.49
N GLY A 133 1.28 15.37 -14.67
CA GLY A 133 2.16 15.76 -13.55
C GLY A 133 2.20 14.70 -12.44
N VAL A 134 2.00 13.42 -12.78
CA VAL A 134 2.01 12.33 -11.81
C VAL A 134 3.41 12.13 -11.26
N ASN A 135 3.54 11.88 -9.96
CA ASN A 135 4.82 11.58 -9.31
C ASN A 135 4.95 10.10 -8.96
N LEU A 136 6.16 9.55 -9.12
CA LEU A 136 6.53 8.24 -8.59
C LEU A 136 7.61 8.41 -7.52
N LEU A 137 7.24 8.15 -6.26
CA LEU A 137 8.03 8.44 -5.07
C LEU A 137 8.61 7.13 -4.53
N GLY A 138 9.94 6.97 -4.58
CA GLY A 138 10.61 5.80 -4.02
C GLY A 138 10.66 5.84 -2.49
N ILE A 139 10.18 4.78 -1.83
CA ILE A 139 10.17 4.68 -0.37
C ILE A 139 11.19 3.64 0.08
N ASP A 140 12.38 4.10 0.46
CA ASP A 140 13.34 3.28 1.20
C ASP A 140 13.11 3.41 2.71
N SER A 141 13.05 2.28 3.42
CA SER A 141 12.96 2.25 4.89
C SER A 141 14.29 1.88 5.57
N VAL A 142 15.24 1.35 4.80
CA VAL A 142 16.48 0.75 5.32
C VAL A 142 17.45 1.83 5.75
N MET A 143 17.64 2.88 4.95
CA MET A 143 18.62 3.95 5.22
C MET A 143 18.00 5.23 5.79
N GLN A 144 16.75 5.17 6.27
CA GLN A 144 16.07 6.33 6.83
C GLN A 144 16.87 6.99 7.96
N PRO A 145 17.09 8.32 7.91
CA PRO A 145 17.75 9.05 8.98
C PRO A 145 17.00 8.92 10.31
N PHE A 146 17.73 8.95 11.42
CA PHE A 146 17.18 8.75 12.77
C PHE A 146 16.00 9.66 13.09
N GLU A 147 16.10 10.95 12.78
CA GLU A 147 15.03 11.91 13.03
C GLU A 147 13.77 11.63 12.21
N ASN A 148 13.92 11.13 10.98
CA ASN A 148 12.76 10.75 10.18
C ASN A 148 12.14 9.43 10.68
N ARG A 149 12.95 8.49 11.20
CA ARG A 149 12.43 7.29 11.87
C ARG A 149 11.58 7.65 13.08
N LYS A 150 12.06 8.53 13.96
CA LYS A 150 11.31 9.01 15.13
C LYS A 150 9.99 9.64 14.71
N ARG A 151 10.03 10.51 13.70
CA ARG A 151 8.83 11.18 13.17
C ARG A 151 7.80 10.17 12.68
N ALA A 152 8.21 9.20 11.87
CA ALA A 152 7.32 8.17 11.36
C ALA A 152 6.76 7.28 12.48
N TRP A 153 7.57 6.89 13.48
CA TRP A 153 7.07 6.15 14.64
C TRP A 153 6.10 6.95 15.50
N SER A 154 6.35 8.25 15.69
CA SER A 154 5.43 9.14 16.40
C SER A 154 4.10 9.27 15.66
N ARG A 155 4.15 9.38 14.33
CA ARG A 155 2.95 9.35 13.48
C ARG A 155 2.22 8.01 13.60
N ILE A 156 2.93 6.87 13.59
CA ILE A 156 2.29 5.56 13.76
C ILE A 156 1.55 5.47 15.10
N ALA A 157 2.19 5.87 16.19
CA ALA A 157 1.56 5.84 17.51
C ALA A 157 0.30 6.74 17.61
N LYS A 158 0.25 7.81 16.81
CA LYS A 158 -0.86 8.74 16.77
C LYS A 158 -1.99 8.29 15.82
N ASP A 159 -1.63 7.81 14.62
CA ASP A 159 -2.54 7.70 13.49
C ASP A 159 -2.89 6.25 13.11
N LEU A 160 -2.26 5.24 13.72
CA LEU A 160 -2.65 3.83 13.56
C LEU A 160 -3.46 3.39 14.80
N PRO A 161 -4.77 3.18 14.67
CA PRO A 161 -5.58 2.70 15.80
C PRO A 161 -5.13 1.33 16.28
N MET A 162 -5.01 1.17 17.60
CA MET A 162 -4.49 -0.07 18.20
C MET A 162 -5.43 -1.26 17.99
N ASP A 163 -6.75 -1.07 18.05
CA ASP A 163 -7.74 -2.10 17.76
C ASP A 163 -7.60 -2.64 16.33
N LYS A 164 -7.32 -1.74 15.37
CA LYS A 164 -7.06 -2.12 13.98
C LYS A 164 -5.76 -2.88 13.85
N LEU A 165 -4.69 -2.43 14.52
CA LEU A 165 -3.41 -3.14 14.51
C LEU A 165 -3.54 -4.55 15.10
N GLU A 166 -4.22 -4.68 16.24
CA GLU A 166 -4.50 -5.98 16.87
C GLU A 166 -5.25 -6.93 15.93
N GLY A 167 -6.25 -6.41 15.19
CA GLY A 167 -6.96 -7.17 14.17
C GLY A 167 -6.11 -7.67 12.99
N MET A 168 -4.88 -7.14 12.81
CA MET A 168 -3.94 -7.63 11.80
C MET A 168 -2.99 -8.71 12.32
N ILE A 169 -2.92 -8.92 13.64
CA ILE A 169 -1.87 -9.75 14.27
C ILE A 169 -2.18 -11.24 14.10
N SER A 170 -1.17 -11.98 13.64
CA SER A 170 -1.10 -13.44 13.78
C SER A 170 0.12 -13.78 14.63
N SER A 171 -0.10 -14.41 15.78
CA SER A 171 0.99 -14.90 16.63
C SER A 171 1.73 -16.06 15.97
N ALA A 172 3.05 -16.12 16.19
CA ALA A 172 3.92 -17.18 15.72
C ALA A 172 5.12 -17.36 16.68
N THR A 173 5.83 -18.46 16.51
CA THR A 173 7.07 -18.77 17.23
C THR A 173 8.25 -18.84 16.26
N LEU A 174 9.48 -19.00 16.78
CA LEU A 174 10.66 -19.22 15.95
C LEU A 174 10.55 -20.47 15.06
N SER A 175 9.87 -21.52 15.53
CA SER A 175 9.68 -22.76 14.79
C SER A 175 8.77 -22.61 13.55
N ASP A 176 7.91 -21.59 13.52
CA ASP A 176 7.00 -21.33 12.39
C ASP A 176 7.69 -20.63 11.21
N LEU A 177 8.85 -20.00 11.45
CA LEU A 177 9.52 -19.12 10.48
C LEU A 177 9.84 -19.79 9.13
N PRO A 178 10.31 -21.05 9.06
CA PRO A 178 10.59 -21.68 7.76
C PRO A 178 9.35 -21.84 6.87
N ARG A 179 8.17 -22.05 7.48
CA ARG A 179 6.88 -22.12 6.77
C ARG A 179 6.42 -20.72 6.40
N LEU A 180 6.35 -19.80 7.36
CA LEU A 180 5.88 -18.43 7.15
C LEU A 180 6.72 -17.66 6.11
N GLY A 181 8.02 -17.92 6.06
CA GLY A 181 8.91 -17.36 5.03
C GLY A 181 8.57 -17.85 3.61
N LYS A 182 8.10 -19.09 3.44
CA LYS A 182 7.61 -19.59 2.14
C LYS A 182 6.24 -19.01 1.81
N ASP A 183 5.37 -18.93 2.81
CA ASP A 183 3.99 -18.46 2.65
C ASP A 183 3.96 -16.97 2.26
N ILE A 184 4.82 -16.12 2.87
CA ILE A 184 4.86 -14.69 2.56
C ILE A 184 5.35 -14.41 1.14
N LEU A 185 6.32 -15.18 0.63
CA LEU A 185 6.80 -15.06 -0.75
C LEU A 185 5.73 -15.46 -1.79
N LYS A 186 4.78 -16.32 -1.40
CA LYS A 186 3.62 -16.70 -2.22
C LYS A 186 2.42 -15.77 -2.01
N GLY A 187 2.55 -14.72 -1.19
CA GLY A 187 1.46 -13.81 -0.87
C GLY A 187 0.33 -14.45 -0.04
N GLN A 188 0.63 -15.53 0.69
CA GLN A 188 -0.35 -16.30 1.47
C GLN A 188 -0.49 -15.79 2.91
N VAL A 189 0.41 -14.93 3.38
CA VAL A 189 0.29 -14.28 4.69
C VAL A 189 -0.70 -13.10 4.60
N GLN A 190 -1.67 -13.05 5.52
CA GLN A 190 -2.55 -11.90 5.72
C GLN A 190 -2.09 -11.10 6.94
N GLY A 191 -2.16 -9.77 6.87
CA GLY A 191 -1.84 -8.91 8.01
C GLY A 191 -0.38 -8.95 8.44
N ARG A 192 -0.14 -9.09 9.74
CA ARG A 192 1.15 -8.92 10.41
C ARG A 192 1.43 -10.11 11.34
N VAL A 193 2.47 -10.86 11.03
CA VAL A 193 2.98 -11.87 11.97
C VAL A 193 3.73 -11.18 13.11
N VAL A 194 3.41 -11.55 14.35
CA VAL A 194 4.19 -11.20 15.55
C VAL A 194 4.81 -12.48 16.08
N VAL A 195 6.14 -12.49 16.15
CA VAL A 195 6.91 -13.66 16.57
C VAL A 195 7.30 -13.48 18.03
N ASP A 196 6.81 -14.35 18.90
CA ASP A 196 7.35 -14.47 20.24
C ASP A 196 8.63 -15.30 20.18
N VAL A 197 9.73 -14.67 20.57
CA VAL A 197 11.07 -15.27 20.54
C VAL A 197 11.40 -16.04 21.81
N ASN A 198 10.53 -16.01 22.81
CA ASN A 198 10.71 -16.65 24.12
C ASN A 198 9.57 -17.62 24.47
N ALA A 199 8.68 -17.95 23.52
CA ALA A 199 7.55 -18.85 23.70
C ALA A 199 7.96 -20.32 23.98
#